data_AF-A0A0B1SJ74-F1
#
_entry.id   AF-A0A0B1SJ74-F1
#
_cell.length_a   1.000
_cell.length_b   1.000
_cell.length_c   1.000
_cell.angle_alpha   90.00
_cell.angle_beta   90.00
_cell.angle_gamma   90.00
#
_symmetry.space_group_name_H-M   'P 1'
#
loop_
_entity.id
_entity.type
_entity.pdbx_description
1 polymer ?
#
loop_
_entity_poly.entity_id
_entity_poly.type
_entity_poly.pdbx_seq_one_letter_code
_entity_poly.pdbx_strand_id
1 'polypeptide(L)'
;MKGRGGTRGLLLKLMRCFKINSKDAEDILSTFAVPGNKTWKLRILPDPVFLENPENAALVLEQRQYWVERWAELRKRIDITLSGPTGRRRNSSQGSPTKSPSRTRRNSIRASPTKQAGS
;
A
#
# COMPACT_ATOMS: atom_id res chain seq x y z
N MET A 1 32.39 -8.24 -23.53
CA MET A 1 31.53 -7.29 -22.77
C MET A 1 30.07 -7.60 -23.08
N LYS A 2 29.25 -7.97 -22.10
CA LYS A 2 27.86 -8.42 -22.32
C LYS A 2 26.90 -7.33 -21.82
N GLY A 3 26.32 -6.57 -22.74
CA GLY A 3 25.36 -5.50 -22.43
C GLY A 3 24.14 -6.05 -21.69
N ARG A 4 24.05 -5.76 -20.38
CA ARG A 4 22.89 -6.05 -19.55
C ARG A 4 21.83 -4.95 -19.76
N GLY A 5 21.20 -4.93 -20.93
CA GLY A 5 20.16 -3.97 -21.31
C GLY A 5 18.82 -4.62 -21.67
N GLY A 6 18.57 -5.85 -21.24
CA GLY A 6 17.35 -6.58 -21.53
C GLY A 6 16.37 -6.51 -20.37
N THR A 7 15.50 -5.50 -20.36
CA THR A 7 14.42 -5.37 -19.37
C THR A 7 13.29 -6.36 -19.70
N ARG A 8 13.48 -7.62 -19.28
CA ARG A 8 12.45 -8.66 -19.37
C ARG A 8 11.21 -8.21 -18.59
N GLY A 9 10.07 -8.14 -19.28
CA GLY A 9 8.76 -7.91 -18.66
C GLY A 9 8.38 -6.45 -18.38
N LEU A 10 9.00 -5.44 -19.00
CA LEU A 10 8.55 -4.04 -18.86
C LEU A 10 7.10 -3.83 -19.28
N LEU A 11 6.71 -4.38 -20.44
CA LEU A 11 5.34 -4.28 -20.95
C LEU A 11 4.32 -4.81 -19.92
N LEU A 12 4.56 -6.03 -19.41
CA LEU A 12 3.70 -6.66 -18.42
C LEU A 12 3.66 -5.87 -17.10
N LYS A 13 4.79 -5.31 -16.66
CA LYS A 13 4.86 -4.47 -15.46
C LYS A 13 4.05 -3.18 -15.63
N LEU A 14 4.15 -2.52 -16.79
CA LEU A 14 3.35 -1.34 -17.08
C LEU A 14 1.86 -1.65 -17.03
N MET A 15 1.43 -2.70 -17.73
CA MET A 15 0.03 -3.14 -17.72
C MET A 15 -0.46 -3.45 -16.30
N ARG A 16 0.34 -4.14 -15.47
CA ARG A 16 -0.06 -4.51 -14.11
C ARG A 16 -0.07 -3.33 -13.13
N CYS A 17 0.96 -2.49 -13.16
CA CYS A 17 1.10 -1.38 -12.22
C CYS A 17 0.14 -0.23 -12.54
N PHE A 18 -0.09 0.06 -13.84
CA PHE A 18 -0.90 1.19 -14.28
C PHE A 18 -2.29 0.79 -14.79
N LYS A 19 -2.61 -0.51 -14.80
CA LYS A 19 -3.89 -1.05 -15.28
C LYS A 19 -4.27 -0.56 -16.69
N ILE A 20 -3.27 -0.47 -17.57
CA ILE A 20 -3.43 -0.09 -18.97
C ILE A 20 -3.48 -1.32 -19.88
N ASN A 21 -4.07 -1.18 -21.06
CA ASN A 21 -4.12 -2.25 -22.05
C ASN A 21 -2.74 -2.45 -22.73
N SER A 22 -2.59 -3.51 -23.52
CA SER A 22 -1.32 -3.82 -24.19
C SER A 22 -0.93 -2.77 -25.22
N LYS A 23 -1.89 -2.23 -25.97
CA LYS A 23 -1.64 -1.21 -26.99
C LYS A 23 -1.05 0.07 -26.39
N ASP A 24 -1.67 0.59 -25.33
CA ASP A 24 -1.19 1.79 -24.64
C ASP A 24 0.20 1.57 -24.04
N ALA A 25 0.45 0.37 -23.49
CA ALA A 25 1.76 0.02 -22.95
C ALA A 25 2.84 -0.07 -24.05
N GLU A 26 2.49 -0.59 -25.23
CA GLU A 26 3.36 -0.62 -26.40
C GLU A 26 3.63 0.79 -26.94
N ASP A 27 2.60 1.63 -27.05
CA ASP A 27 2.71 3.02 -27.52
C ASP A 27 3.64 3.83 -26.60
N ILE A 28 3.47 3.72 -25.27
CA ILE A 28 4.35 4.37 -24.29
C ILE A 28 5.81 3.90 -24.47
N LEU A 29 6.03 2.59 -24.55
CA LEU A 29 7.39 2.04 -24.67
C LEU A 29 8.03 2.39 -26.02
N SER A 30 7.25 2.48 -27.10
CA SER A 30 7.73 2.82 -28.43
C SER A 30 8.35 4.21 -28.51
N THR A 31 7.93 5.13 -27.63
CA THR A 31 8.48 6.49 -27.55
C THR A 31 9.95 6.50 -27.12
N PHE A 32 10.36 5.56 -26.26
CA PHE A 32 11.69 5.57 -25.62
C PHE A 32 12.56 4.36 -25.98
N ALA A 33 11.94 3.29 -26.47
CA ALA A 33 12.57 1.99 -26.66
C ALA A 33 12.21 1.38 -28.02
N VAL A 34 12.96 0.35 -28.39
CA VAL A 34 12.70 -0.51 -29.54
C VAL A 34 12.31 -1.89 -29.02
N PRO A 35 11.28 -2.54 -29.59
CA PRO A 35 10.98 -3.93 -29.28
C PRO A 35 12.14 -4.83 -29.72
N GLY A 36 12.57 -5.73 -28.83
CA GLY A 36 13.42 -6.87 -29.16
C GLY A 36 12.74 -8.17 -28.77
N ASN A 37 13.33 -9.32 -29.10
CA ASN A 37 12.67 -10.63 -29.03
C ASN A 37 11.81 -10.89 -27.78
N LYS A 38 12.32 -10.55 -26.58
CA LYS A 38 11.62 -10.75 -25.29
C LYS A 38 11.72 -9.53 -24.36
N THR A 39 12.22 -8.41 -24.85
CA THR A 39 12.63 -7.26 -24.03
C THR A 39 12.52 -5.99 -24.83
N TRP A 40 12.18 -4.89 -24.17
CA TRP A 40 12.30 -3.56 -24.73
C TRP A 40 13.67 -2.99 -24.43
N LYS A 41 14.36 -2.45 -25.44
CA LYS A 41 15.68 -1.84 -25.30
C LYS A 41 15.57 -0.33 -25.51
N LEU A 42 16.10 0.47 -24.59
CA LEU A 42 16.11 1.92 -24.75
C LEU A 42 16.84 2.32 -26.03
N ARG A 43 16.33 3.35 -26.71
CA ARG A 43 16.94 3.94 -27.91
C ARG A 43 18.19 4.78 -27.59
N ILE A 44 18.42 5.05 -26.32
CA ILE A 44 19.54 5.86 -25.84
C ILE A 44 20.80 4.98 -25.79
N LEU A 45 21.83 5.40 -26.51
CA LEU A 45 23.17 4.81 -26.40
C LEU A 45 23.90 5.46 -25.22
N PRO A 46 24.70 4.68 -24.45
CA PRO A 46 25.60 5.27 -23.47
C PRO A 46 26.55 6.25 -24.16
N ASP A 47 26.62 7.47 -23.64
CA ASP A 47 27.60 8.47 -24.05
C ASP A 47 28.84 8.35 -23.14
N PRO A 48 29.95 7.79 -23.63
CA PRO A 48 31.12 7.52 -22.81
C PRO A 48 31.87 8.79 -22.42
N VAL A 49 31.73 9.89 -23.17
CA VAL A 49 32.44 11.16 -22.91
C VAL A 49 31.60 12.13 -22.10
N PHE A 50 30.32 11.84 -21.86
CA PHE A 50 29.42 12.69 -21.09
C PHE A 50 29.98 13.10 -19.73
N LEU A 51 30.67 12.17 -19.06
CA LEU A 51 31.25 12.37 -17.72
C LEU A 51 32.65 13.03 -17.74
N GLU A 52 33.24 13.26 -18.91
CA GLU A 52 34.52 13.98 -19.02
C GLU A 52 34.34 15.48 -18.71
N ASN A 53 33.13 16.03 -18.91
CA ASN A 53 32.79 17.37 -18.45
C ASN A 53 32.45 17.36 -16.95
N PRO A 54 33.18 18.09 -16.09
CA PRO A 54 32.92 18.14 -14.65
C PRO A 54 31.52 18.66 -14.30
N GLU A 55 30.92 19.54 -15.11
CA GLU A 55 29.56 20.04 -14.89
C GLU A 55 28.52 18.92 -15.06
N ASN A 56 28.68 18.08 -16.08
CA ASN A 56 27.84 16.92 -16.30
C ASN A 56 27.98 15.89 -15.17
N ALA A 57 29.21 15.69 -14.68
CA ALA A 57 29.45 14.79 -13.54
C ALA A 57 28.74 15.30 -12.27
N ALA A 58 28.81 16.62 -11.99
CA ALA A 58 28.10 17.23 -10.88
C ALA A 58 26.58 17.06 -11.00
N LEU A 59 26.02 17.29 -12.19
CA LEU A 59 24.59 17.07 -12.47
C LEU A 59 24.17 15.61 -12.22
N VAL A 60 24.98 14.63 -12.64
CA VAL A 60 24.69 13.21 -12.40
C VAL A 60 24.68 12.88 -10.91
N LEU A 61 25.60 13.43 -10.13
CA LEU A 61 25.65 13.24 -8.68
C LEU A 61 24.43 13.85 -7.97
N GLU A 62 24.04 15.06 -8.36
CA GLU A 62 22.85 15.74 -7.85
C GLU A 62 21.59 14.94 -8.14
N GLN A 63 21.39 14.55 -9.42
CA GLN A 63 20.23 13.74 -9.82
C GLN A 63 20.20 12.40 -9.10
N ARG A 64 21.36 11.75 -8.92
CA ARG A 64 21.47 10.50 -8.16
C ARG A 64 20.98 10.70 -6.72
N GLN A 65 21.41 11.75 -6.05
CA GLN A 65 20.97 12.03 -4.68
C GLN A 65 19.46 12.30 -4.62
N TYR A 66 18.95 13.16 -5.51
CA TYR A 66 17.53 13.46 -5.62
C TYR A 66 16.68 12.19 -5.76
N TRP A 67 17.06 11.28 -6.67
CA TRP A 67 16.30 10.05 -6.89
C TRP A 67 16.39 9.08 -5.71
N VAL A 68 17.51 9.03 -4.97
CA VAL A 68 17.63 8.23 -3.75
C VAL A 68 16.65 8.72 -2.68
N GLU A 69 16.62 10.02 -2.43
CA GLU A 69 15.72 10.64 -1.44
C GLU A 69 14.25 10.47 -1.84
N ARG A 70 13.93 10.72 -3.12
CA ARG A 70 12.58 10.53 -3.66
C ARG A 70 12.12 9.08 -3.57
N TRP A 71 13.02 8.12 -3.81
CA TRP A 71 12.70 6.71 -3.68
C TRP A 71 12.44 6.30 -2.23
N ALA A 72 13.21 6.84 -1.28
CA ALA A 72 12.97 6.63 0.14
C ALA A 72 11.61 7.19 0.57
N GLU A 73 11.21 8.36 0.05
CA GLU A 73 9.89 8.95 0.29
C GLU A 73 8.76 8.08 -0.28
N LEU A 74 8.88 7.65 -1.54
CA LEU A 74 7.91 6.75 -2.18
C LEU A 74 7.75 5.46 -1.39
N ARG A 75 8.85 4.88 -0.92
CA ARG A 75 8.83 3.67 -0.09
C ARG A 75 8.06 3.89 1.22
N LYS A 76 8.30 5.00 1.93
CA LYS A 76 7.51 5.35 3.13
C LYS A 76 6.01 5.43 2.83
N ARG A 77 5.61 6.06 1.72
CA ARG A 77 4.20 6.17 1.32
C ARG A 77 3.58 4.81 1.00
N ILE A 78 4.33 3.95 0.31
CA ILE A 78 3.92 2.57 0.02
C ILE A 78 3.74 1.79 1.33
N ASP A 79 4.72 1.86 2.24
CA ASP A 79 4.68 1.16 3.53
C ASP A 79 3.50 1.64 4.38
N ILE A 80 3.21 2.95 4.43
CA ILE A 80 2.02 3.51 5.12
C ILE A 80 0.73 2.94 4.53
N THR A 81 0.64 2.88 3.20
CA THR A 81 -0.56 2.41 2.50
C THR A 81 -0.77 0.91 2.70
N LEU A 82 0.31 0.12 2.68
CA LEU A 82 0.29 -1.34 2.85
C LEU A 82 0.16 -1.77 4.31
N SER A 83 0.59 -0.95 5.27
CA SER A 83 0.42 -1.23 6.70
C SER A 83 -1.04 -1.09 7.16
N GLY A 84 -1.92 -0.52 6.31
CA GLY A 84 -3.33 -0.31 6.60
C GLY A 84 -3.57 0.61 7.81
N PRO A 85 -4.79 1.09 8.04
CA PRO A 85 -5.12 1.66 9.33
C PRO A 85 -5.00 0.52 10.34
N THR A 86 -3.95 0.53 11.17
CA THR A 86 -3.98 -0.19 12.43
C THR A 86 -5.21 0.32 13.15
N GLY A 87 -6.27 -0.49 13.16
CA GLY A 87 -7.45 -0.24 13.94
C GLY A 87 -7.03 -0.18 15.40
N ARG A 88 -6.65 1.01 15.89
CA ARG A 88 -6.85 1.35 17.29
C ARG A 88 -8.35 1.55 17.47
N ARG A 89 -9.09 0.44 17.48
CA ARG A 89 -10.32 0.35 18.24
C ARG A 89 -9.89 0.49 19.70
N ARG A 90 -9.75 1.73 20.14
CA ARG A 90 -9.50 2.09 21.53
C ARG A 90 -10.77 1.69 22.27
N ASN A 91 -10.85 0.44 22.70
CA ASN A 91 -11.80 0.04 23.72
C ASN A 91 -11.39 0.80 24.98
N SER A 92 -11.97 1.98 25.18
CA SER A 92 -12.02 2.58 26.52
C SER A 92 -12.96 1.71 27.33
N SER A 93 -12.39 0.73 28.05
CA SER A 93 -13.03 0.16 29.22
C SER A 93 -13.11 1.26 30.29
N GLN A 94 -14.07 2.16 30.12
CA GLN A 94 -14.38 3.19 31.10
C GLN A 94 -15.36 2.58 32.09
N GLY A 95 -14.78 2.11 33.19
CA GLY A 95 -15.34 1.89 34.53
C GLY A 95 -16.83 1.56 34.64
N SER A 96 -17.12 0.33 35.04
CA SER A 96 -18.36 -0.02 35.73
C SER A 96 -18.46 0.79 37.03
N PRO A 97 -19.50 1.62 37.25
CA PRO A 97 -19.83 2.09 38.57
C PRO A 97 -20.67 1.01 39.25
N THR A 98 -20.04 0.26 40.14
CA THR A 98 -20.72 -0.49 41.20
C THR A 98 -21.61 0.47 42.00
N LYS A 99 -22.93 0.32 41.89
CA LYS A 99 -23.86 0.82 42.91
C LYS A 99 -25.10 -0.07 42.97
N SER A 100 -25.04 -1.08 43.82
CA SER A 100 -26.21 -1.79 44.35
C SER A 100 -27.00 -0.83 45.25
N PRO A 101 -28.32 -0.67 45.08
CA PRO A 101 -29.17 -0.15 46.14
C PRO A 101 -29.77 -1.31 46.92
N SER A 102 -29.53 -1.28 48.23
CA SER A 102 -30.08 -2.18 49.23
C SER A 102 -31.61 -2.24 49.21
N ARG A 103 -32.11 -3.45 49.51
CA ARG A 103 -33.50 -3.81 49.80
C ARG A 103 -34.21 -2.80 50.73
N THR A 104 -35.46 -2.47 50.39
CA THR A 104 -36.49 -2.21 51.40
C THR A 104 -37.67 -3.16 51.18
N ARG A 105 -37.86 -3.99 52.19
CA ARG A 105 -38.88 -5.02 52.39
C ARG A 105 -40.25 -4.38 52.62
N ARG A 106 -41.31 -4.85 51.95
CA ARG A 106 -42.69 -4.64 52.40
C ARG A 106 -43.55 -5.87 52.07
N ASN A 107 -43.93 -6.59 53.11
CA ASN A 107 -44.95 -7.64 53.10
C ASN A 107 -46.32 -7.01 52.87
N SER A 108 -47.18 -7.67 52.10
CA SER A 108 -48.60 -7.78 52.43
C SER A 108 -49.20 -9.04 51.80
N ILE A 109 -49.84 -9.81 52.67
CA ILE A 109 -50.56 -11.07 52.46
C ILE A 109 -51.87 -10.80 51.69
N ARG A 110 -52.20 -11.61 50.67
CA ARG A 110 -53.60 -12.00 50.40
C ARG A 110 -53.71 -13.25 49.50
N ALA A 111 -54.19 -14.33 50.12
CA ALA A 111 -55.01 -15.46 49.63
C ALA A 111 -55.81 -15.19 48.31
N SER A 112 -56.19 -16.11 47.41
CA SER A 112 -56.47 -17.58 47.30
C SER A 112 -56.98 -17.83 45.83
N PRO A 113 -57.55 -18.98 45.40
CA PRO A 113 -57.07 -20.37 45.41
C PRO A 113 -57.31 -21.17 44.08
N THR A 114 -56.71 -22.37 44.01
CA THR A 114 -57.11 -23.66 43.38
C THR A 114 -57.31 -23.93 41.87
N LYS A 115 -56.63 -25.03 41.48
CA LYS A 115 -57.00 -26.19 40.63
C LYS A 115 -57.13 -26.03 39.11
N GLN A 116 -56.28 -26.77 38.38
CA GLN A 116 -56.68 -28.01 37.69
C GLN A 116 -55.43 -28.85 37.35
N ALA A 117 -55.41 -30.12 37.79
CA ALA A 117 -54.52 -31.17 37.31
C ALA A 117 -55.42 -32.38 37.05
N GLY A 118 -55.37 -32.90 35.82
CA GLY A 118 -56.10 -34.09 35.41
C GLY A 118 -55.29 -35.35 35.70
N SER A 119 -55.99 -36.37 36.18
CA SER A 119 -55.97 -37.78 35.73
C SER A 119 -56.93 -38.54 36.63
#